data_AF-A0A2T2ZYP5-F1
#
_entry.id   AF-A0A2T2ZYP5-F1
#
_cell.length_a   1.000
_cell.length_b   1.000
_cell.length_c   1.000
_cell.angle_alpha   90.00
_cell.angle_beta   90.00
_cell.angle_gamma   90.00
#
_symmetry.space_group_name_H-M   'P 1'
#
loop_
_entity.id
_entity.type
_entity.pdbx_description
1 polymer ?
#
loop_
_entity_poly.entity_id
_entity_poly.type
_entity_poly.pdbx_seq_one_letter_code
_entity_poly.pdbx_strand_id
1 'polypeptide(L)'
;IEIAPARSPVRWLGVIFDPKLSFRDHVETWGAKATKVAAHLRGLSRVNDGAPPWAIAKAAQACVIPVLTYGTETWWKGKSKPSDKEASAQVSTRQAHLSEIL
;
A
#
# COMPACT_ATOMS: atom_id res chain seq x y z
N ILE A 1 18.71 23.67 -9.70
CA ILE A 1 19.07 22.28 -9.32
C ILE A 1 18.35 21.38 -10.30
N GLU A 2 19.06 20.90 -11.31
CA GLU A 2 18.52 20.08 -12.37
C GLU A 2 18.48 18.63 -11.86
N ILE A 3 17.29 18.12 -11.55
CA ILE A 3 17.12 16.75 -11.06
C ILE A 3 17.08 15.85 -12.29
N ALA A 4 18.26 15.39 -12.74
CA ALA A 4 18.31 14.26 -13.67
C ALA A 4 17.53 13.09 -13.05
N PRO A 5 16.65 12.38 -13.78
CA PRO A 5 15.87 11.30 -13.21
C PRO A 5 16.83 10.19 -12.77
N ALA A 6 17.12 10.14 -11.48
CA ALA A 6 17.93 9.09 -10.89
C ALA A 6 17.28 7.75 -11.29
N ARG A 7 17.99 6.96 -12.08
CA ARG A 7 17.53 5.66 -12.58
C ARG A 7 17.38 4.61 -11.47
N SER A 8 17.72 5.00 -10.24
CA SER A 8 17.63 4.21 -9.00
C SER A 8 16.37 4.57 -8.21
N PRO A 9 15.68 3.58 -7.60
CA PRO A 9 14.53 3.84 -6.75
C PRO A 9 14.92 4.68 -5.52
N VAL A 10 14.08 5.66 -5.18
CA VAL A 10 14.29 6.54 -4.03
C VAL A 10 13.71 5.87 -2.79
N ARG A 11 14.45 5.82 -1.69
CA ARG A 11 13.95 5.32 -0.41
C ARG A 11 13.64 6.48 0.51
N TRP A 12 12.38 6.63 0.91
CA TRP A 12 11.97 7.68 1.84
C TRP A 12 11.10 7.08 2.95
N LEU A 13 11.48 7.38 4.21
CA LEU A 13 10.88 6.85 5.44
C LEU A 13 10.83 5.31 5.59
N GLY A 14 11.37 4.55 4.63
CA GLY A 14 11.28 3.09 4.57
C GLY A 14 10.43 2.57 3.40
N VAL A 15 9.77 3.46 2.67
CA VAL A 15 9.05 3.20 1.43
C VAL A 15 9.98 3.30 0.24
N ILE A 16 9.87 2.36 -0.70
CA ILE A 16 10.65 2.33 -1.94
C ILE A 16 9.79 2.95 -3.05
N PHE A 17 10.25 4.09 -3.59
CA PHE A 17 9.62 4.80 -4.68
C PHE A 17 10.34 4.48 -5.99
N ASP A 18 9.67 3.71 -6.84
CA ASP A 18 10.13 3.47 -8.20
C ASP A 18 9.99 4.77 -9.03
N PRO A 19 10.86 5.03 -10.01
CA PRO A 19 10.70 6.17 -10.92
C PRO A 19 9.35 6.18 -11.67
N LYS A 20 8.75 5.00 -11.84
CA LYS A 20 7.44 4.81 -12.47
C LYS A 20 6.26 4.88 -11.48
N LEU A 21 6.54 5.10 -10.19
CA LEU A 21 5.55 5.06 -9.10
C LEU A 21 4.67 3.79 -9.17
N SER A 22 5.29 2.66 -9.53
CA SER A 22 4.62 1.36 -9.61
C SER A 22 4.56 0.65 -8.26
N PHE A 23 5.48 0.96 -7.33
CA PHE A 23 5.56 0.40 -5.97
C PHE A 23 5.64 -1.13 -5.91
N ARG A 24 6.04 -1.79 -7.00
CA ARG A 24 6.05 -3.26 -7.10
C ARG A 24 7.09 -3.86 -6.18
N ASP A 25 8.30 -3.33 -6.24
CA ASP A 25 9.43 -3.77 -5.42
C ASP A 25 9.16 -3.53 -3.93
N HIS A 26 8.45 -2.44 -3.61
CA HIS A 26 7.99 -2.16 -2.26
C HIS A 26 7.00 -3.21 -1.76
N VAL A 27 5.94 -3.48 -2.53
CA VAL A 27 4.91 -4.46 -2.15
C VAL A 27 5.51 -5.87 -2.01
N GLU A 28 6.41 -6.26 -2.90
CA GLU A 28 7.10 -7.55 -2.81
C GLU A 28 7.97 -7.64 -1.55
N THR A 29 8.75 -6.61 -1.26
CA THR A 29 9.62 -6.55 -0.07
C THR A 29 8.81 -6.63 1.22
N TRP A 30 7.73 -5.84 1.34
CA TRP A 30 6.90 -5.80 2.54
C TRP A 30 5.99 -7.03 2.65
N GLY A 31 5.53 -7.57 1.52
CA GLY A 31 4.85 -8.86 1.45
C GLY A 31 5.72 -10.00 2.00
N ALA A 32 6.98 -10.11 1.54
CA ALA A 32 7.91 -11.11 2.05
C ALA A 32 8.17 -10.99 3.55
N LYS A 33 8.28 -9.76 4.08
CA LYS A 33 8.40 -9.50 5.52
C LYS A 33 7.16 -9.96 6.27
N ALA A 34 5.97 -9.60 5.80
CA ALA A 34 4.71 -10.01 6.40
C ALA A 34 4.55 -11.54 6.40
N THR A 35 4.94 -12.22 5.31
CA THR A 35 4.96 -13.69 5.24
C THR A 35 5.89 -14.29 6.28
N LYS A 36 7.08 -13.71 6.51
CA LYS A 36 8.01 -14.18 7.55
C LYS A 36 7.41 -14.07 8.95
N VAL A 37 6.73 -12.97 9.25
CA VAL A 37 6.01 -12.78 10.53
C VAL A 37 4.88 -13.80 10.66
N ALA A 38 4.09 -14.01 9.61
CA ALA A 38 3.02 -15.00 9.61
C ALA A 38 3.54 -16.43 9.82
N ALA A 39 4.67 -16.78 9.19
CA ALA A 39 5.33 -18.07 9.39
C ALA A 39 5.79 -18.25 10.84
N HIS A 40 6.29 -17.19 11.48
CA HIS A 40 6.65 -17.21 12.89
C HIS A 40 5.43 -17.45 13.79
N LEU A 41 4.32 -16.73 13.57
CA LEU A 41 3.06 -16.95 14.29
C LEU A 41 2.52 -18.37 14.11
N ARG A 42 2.62 -18.93 12.89
CA ARG A 42 2.27 -20.32 12.61
C ARG A 42 3.14 -21.32 13.39
N GLY A 43 4.42 -20.99 13.60
CA GLY A 43 5.30 -21.80 14.46
C GLY A 43 4.86 -21.84 15.93
N LEU A 44 4.21 -20.77 16.41
CA LEU A 44 3.66 -20.66 17.77
C LEU A 44 2.29 -21.35 17.92
N SER A 45 1.58 -21.60 16.82
CA SER A 45 0.22 -22.15 16.83
C SER A 45 0.18 -23.68 16.74
N ARG A 46 1.04 -24.41 17.50
CA ARG A 46 1.02 -25.88 17.48
C ARG A 46 -0.35 -26.44 17.92
N VAL A 47 -0.78 -27.52 17.29
CA VAL A 47 -2.15 -28.06 17.46
C VAL A 47 -2.40 -28.64 18.85
N ASN A 48 -1.37 -29.16 19.52
CA ASN A 48 -1.51 -29.84 20.82
C ASN A 48 -1.20 -28.94 22.04
N ASP A 49 -0.29 -27.96 21.89
CA ASP A 49 0.21 -27.10 22.98
C ASP A 49 0.41 -25.63 22.53
N GLY A 50 -0.35 -25.18 21.53
CA GLY A 50 -0.23 -23.84 20.96
C GLY A 50 -1.22 -22.84 21.54
N ALA A 51 -0.97 -21.56 21.28
CA ALA A 51 -1.90 -20.50 21.63
C ALA A 51 -3.27 -20.73 20.94
N PRO A 52 -4.39 -20.33 21.58
CA PRO A 52 -5.72 -20.57 21.03
C PRO A 52 -5.91 -19.84 19.69
N PRO A 53 -6.74 -20.36 18.77
CA PRO A 53 -6.88 -19.80 17.41
C PRO A 53 -7.23 -18.32 17.37
N TRP A 54 -8.05 -17.84 18.30
CA TRP A 54 -8.43 -16.43 18.40
C TRP A 54 -7.25 -15.52 18.78
N ALA A 55 -6.32 -16.00 19.62
CA ALA A 55 -5.14 -15.24 20.03
C ALA A 55 -4.15 -15.12 18.88
N ILE A 56 -3.99 -16.20 18.10
CA ILE A 56 -3.18 -16.18 16.87
C ILE A 56 -3.78 -15.25 15.82
N ALA A 57 -5.11 -15.27 15.63
CA ALA A 57 -5.79 -14.35 14.73
C ALA A 57 -5.58 -12.89 15.16
N LYS A 58 -5.68 -12.60 16.45
CA LYS A 58 -5.42 -11.26 17.01
C LYS A 58 -3.97 -10.84 16.83
N ALA A 59 -3.01 -11.75 17.05
CA ALA A 59 -1.60 -11.50 16.82
C ALA A 59 -1.30 -11.24 15.33
N ALA A 60 -1.94 -11.99 14.43
CA ALA A 60 -1.82 -11.77 13.00
C ALA A 60 -2.36 -10.39 12.59
N GLN A 61 -3.53 -10.00 13.13
CA GLN A 61 -4.08 -8.66 12.89
C GLN A 61 -3.17 -7.55 13.44
N ALA A 62 -2.59 -7.73 14.62
CA ALA A 62 -1.74 -6.73 15.25
C ALA A 62 -0.33 -6.63 14.63
N CYS A 63 0.22 -7.73 14.10
CA CYS A 63 1.62 -7.78 13.67
C CYS A 63 1.80 -7.94 12.16
N VAL A 64 0.95 -8.72 11.48
CA VAL A 64 1.11 -9.00 10.05
C VAL A 64 0.47 -7.90 9.21
N ILE A 65 -0.74 -7.46 9.58
CA ILE A 65 -1.46 -6.43 8.82
C ILE A 65 -0.65 -5.13 8.72
N PRO A 66 -0.13 -4.55 9.83
CA PRO A 66 0.61 -3.28 9.73
C PRO A 66 1.89 -3.38 8.90
N VAL A 67 2.55 -4.54 8.90
CA VAL A 67 3.73 -4.79 8.04
C VAL A 67 3.31 -4.88 6.59
N LEU A 68 2.23 -5.61 6.29
CA LEU A 68 1.75 -5.76 4.92
C LEU A 68 1.22 -4.43 4.34
N THR A 69 0.56 -3.60 5.15
CA THR A 69 -0.06 -2.34 4.72
C THR A 69 0.87 -1.14 4.81
N TYR A 70 2.13 -1.34 5.19
CA TYR A 70 3.09 -0.25 5.32
C TYR A 70 3.32 0.45 3.98
N GLY A 71 3.16 1.78 3.94
CA GLY A 71 3.35 2.58 2.72
C GLY A 71 2.20 2.46 1.72
N THR A 72 1.09 1.79 2.07
CA THR A 72 -0.07 1.68 1.16
C THR A 72 -0.70 3.03 0.87
N GLU A 73 -0.67 3.98 1.80
CA GLU A 73 -1.18 5.34 1.64
C GLU A 73 -0.54 6.10 0.47
N THR A 74 0.67 5.69 0.04
CA THR A 74 1.42 6.37 -1.03
C THR A 74 0.94 6.01 -2.43
N TRP A 75 0.26 4.88 -2.60
CA TRP A 75 -0.12 4.34 -3.91
C TRP A 75 -1.54 3.77 -3.97
N TRP A 76 -2.11 3.40 -2.83
CA TRP A 76 -3.45 2.86 -2.72
C TRP A 76 -4.46 3.97 -2.96
N LYS A 77 -5.16 3.83 -4.08
CA LYS A 77 -6.13 4.79 -4.58
C LYS A 77 -7.49 4.74 -3.86
N GLY A 78 -7.68 3.82 -2.91
CA GLY A 78 -8.96 3.63 -2.21
C GLY A 78 -9.99 2.84 -3.04
N LYS A 79 -11.07 2.42 -2.38
CA LYS A 79 -12.12 1.57 -2.97
C LYS A 79 -13.20 2.37 -3.71
N SER A 80 -13.26 3.69 -3.49
CA SER A 80 -14.28 4.61 -3.99
C SER A 80 -13.75 5.52 -5.10
N LYS A 81 -12.88 5.01 -5.97
CA LYS A 81 -12.42 5.80 -7.11
C LYS A 81 -13.52 5.84 -8.17
N PRO A 82 -14.00 7.02 -8.57
CA PRO A 82 -14.57 7.15 -9.90
C PRO A 82 -13.50 6.70 -10.90
N SER A 83 -13.92 5.97 -11.93
CA SER A 83 -13.06 5.56 -13.05
C SER A 83 -12.23 6.76 -13.52
N ASP A 84 -11.01 6.56 -14.04
CA ASP A 84 -10.23 7.68 -14.60
C ASP A 84 -11.03 8.44 -15.70
N LYS A 85 -12.03 7.79 -16.29
CA LYS A 85 -13.05 8.39 -17.19
C LYS A 85 -14.02 9.36 -16.48
N GLU A 86 -14.42 9.05 -15.26
CA GLU A 86 -15.33 9.87 -14.44
C GLU A 86 -14.57 11.04 -13.81
N ALA A 87 -13.30 10.86 -13.43
CA ALA A 87 -12.45 11.96 -12.96
C ALA A 87 -12.17 12.98 -14.08
N SER A 88 -11.88 12.52 -15.30
CA SER A 88 -11.73 13.40 -16.46
C SER A 88 -13.05 14.07 -16.87
N ALA A 89 -14.18 13.36 -16.77
CA ALA A 89 -15.51 13.96 -16.97
C ALA A 89 -15.81 15.06 -15.93
N GLN A 90 -15.59 14.82 -14.64
CA GLN A 90 -15.80 15.83 -13.59
C GLN A 90 -14.89 17.05 -13.75
N VAL A 91 -13.63 16.87 -14.17
CA VAL A 91 -12.72 17.99 -14.44
C VAL A 91 -13.22 18.81 -15.64
N SER A 92 -13.68 18.14 -16.71
CA SER A 92 -14.28 18.81 -17.86
C SER A 92 -15.56 19.60 -17.50
N THR A 93 -16.46 19.02 -16.70
CA THR A 93 -17.69 19.71 -16.26
C THR A 93 -17.37 20.90 -15.36
N ARG A 94 -16.37 20.78 -14.48
CA ARG A 94 -15.93 21.89 -13.62
C ARG A 94 -15.29 23.02 -14.41
N GLN A 95 -14.52 22.73 -15.45
CA GLN A 95 -13.96 23.76 -16.31
C GLN A 95 -15.04 24.48 -17.13
N ALA A 96 -16.02 23.75 -17.67
CA ALA A 96 -17.14 24.33 -18.41
C ALA A 96 -17.99 25.27 -17.54
N HIS A 97 -18.23 24.91 -16.28
CA HIS A 97 -18.98 25.76 -15.34
C HIS A 97 -18.23 27.06 -15.00
N LEU A 98 -16.90 27.01 -14.87
CA LEU A 98 -16.09 28.20 -14.59
C LEU A 98 -16.01 29.16 -15.80
N SER A 99 -16.12 28.65 -17.03
CA SER A 99 -16.18 29.48 -18.24
C SER A 99 -17.53 30.12 -18.51
N GLU A 100 -18.62 29.66 -17.86
CA GLU A 100 -19.93 30.32 -17.94
C GLU A 100 -20.13 31.41 -16.88
N ILE A 101 -19.29 31.44 -15.84
CA ILE A 101 -19.36 32.43 -14.76
C ILE A 101 -18.47 33.66 -15.05
N LEU A 102 -17.53 33.54 -16.00
CA LEU A 102 -16.64 34.61 -16.48
C LEU A 102 -17.17 35.21 -17.78
#